data_AF-A0A9N9ST86-F1
#
_entry.id   AF-A0A9N9ST86-F1
#
_cell.length_a   1.000
_cell.length_b   1.000
_cell.length_c   1.000
_cell.angle_alpha   90.00
_cell.angle_beta   90.00
_cell.angle_gamma   90.00
#
_symmetry.space_group_name_H-M   'P 1'
#
loop_
_entity.id
_entity.type
_entity.pdbx_description
1 polymer ?
#
loop_
_entity_poly.entity_id
_entity_poly.type
_entity_poly.pdbx_seq_one_letter_code
_entity_poly.pdbx_strand_id
1 'polypeptide(L)'
;MGLLININKTKYMKVGLQPQIRRPLVIENDVIEAVNEFVYLGTLVNIVNRRICTANRCYFGINLLFNSTVISRNTKVKLYKTIIRPVLTYGSETWTLTKSNENMLGCFERKILRRISGAVNENGVWRRRYNFELYKIYQEPDIVKHIKIGRLRWVGHVGWSKPTQLEQRFLIDLLVKEEEEDPEQDS
;
A
#
# COMPACT_ATOMS: atom_id res chain seq x y z
N MET A 1 -32.59 24.30 6.66
CA MET A 1 -31.30 24.00 7.34
C MET A 1 -30.30 25.09 6.97
N GLY A 2 -29.88 25.90 7.94
CA GLY A 2 -29.08 27.13 7.74
C GLY A 2 -27.61 26.99 8.15
N LEU A 3 -26.88 26.06 7.52
CA LEU A 3 -25.44 25.92 7.72
C LEU A 3 -24.69 26.66 6.60
N LEU A 4 -23.75 27.53 6.96
CA LEU A 4 -22.91 28.27 6.03
C LEU A 4 -21.57 27.53 5.82
N ILE A 5 -21.12 27.47 4.57
CA ILE A 5 -19.84 26.84 4.20
C ILE A 5 -18.70 27.83 4.48
N ASN A 6 -17.65 27.35 5.14
CA ASN A 6 -16.43 28.13 5.30
C ASN A 6 -15.50 27.90 4.09
N ILE A 7 -15.50 28.83 3.13
CA ILE A 7 -14.73 28.72 1.89
C ILE A 7 -13.23 28.53 2.16
N ASN A 8 -12.65 29.25 3.12
CA ASN A 8 -11.22 29.18 3.43
C ASN A 8 -10.78 27.78 3.94
N LYS A 9 -11.67 27.06 4.61
CA LYS A 9 -11.42 25.69 5.08
C LYS A 9 -11.84 24.62 4.08
N THR A 10 -12.66 24.98 3.09
CA THR A 10 -13.23 24.04 2.15
C THR A 10 -12.31 23.91 0.95
N LYS A 11 -11.84 22.69 0.71
CA LYS A 11 -11.05 22.33 -0.46
C LYS A 11 -11.66 21.10 -1.08
N TYR A 12 -11.54 20.95 -2.40
CA TYR A 12 -12.04 19.75 -3.08
C TYR A 12 -10.90 18.97 -3.72
N MET A 13 -11.04 17.65 -3.69
CA MET A 13 -10.19 16.71 -4.37
C MET A 13 -11.06 15.87 -5.30
N LYS A 14 -10.72 15.85 -6.59
CA LYS A 14 -11.47 15.05 -7.56
C LYS A 14 -10.92 13.62 -7.56
N VAL A 15 -11.79 12.65 -7.29
CA VAL A 15 -11.46 11.21 -7.31
C VAL A 15 -12.17 10.58 -8.50
N GLY A 16 -11.43 10.04 -9.47
CA GLY A 16 -12.00 9.40 -10.66
C GLY A 16 -10.94 8.88 -11.64
N LEU A 17 -11.37 8.02 -12.56
CA LEU A 17 -10.51 7.29 -13.52
C LEU A 17 -9.94 8.15 -14.67
N GLN A 18 -10.42 9.38 -14.81
CA GLN A 18 -10.21 10.19 -16.00
C GLN A 18 -9.29 11.39 -15.67
N PRO A 19 -8.14 11.54 -16.38
CA PRO A 19 -7.27 12.69 -16.19
C PRO A 19 -7.96 13.89 -16.80
N GLN A 20 -8.61 14.72 -15.98
CA GLN A 20 -9.45 15.79 -16.50
C GLN A 20 -9.12 17.10 -15.79
N ILE A 21 -8.94 18.10 -16.65
CA ILE A 21 -8.76 19.53 -16.43
C ILE A 21 -9.38 19.97 -15.10
N ARG A 22 -8.57 20.61 -14.23
CA ARG A 22 -9.02 21.23 -12.99
C ARG A 22 -9.91 22.43 -13.32
N ARG A 23 -11.18 22.19 -13.58
CA ARG A 23 -12.16 23.27 -13.67
C ARG A 23 -12.38 23.82 -12.26
N PRO A 24 -12.27 25.14 -12.05
CA PRO A 24 -12.55 25.75 -10.76
C PRO A 24 -14.00 25.45 -10.37
N LEU A 25 -14.19 24.94 -9.16
CA LEU A 25 -15.52 24.68 -8.62
C LEU A 25 -16.00 25.96 -7.93
N VAL A 26 -17.06 26.57 -8.46
CA VAL A 26 -17.62 27.84 -7.95
C VAL A 26 -18.90 27.54 -7.19
N ILE A 27 -18.98 27.98 -5.94
CA ILE A 27 -20.20 27.93 -5.12
C ILE A 27 -20.51 29.37 -4.69
N GLU A 28 -21.72 29.85 -4.98
CA GLU A 28 -22.22 31.16 -4.50
C GLU A 28 -21.27 32.36 -4.76
N ASN A 29 -20.54 32.33 -5.89
CA ASN A 29 -19.50 33.27 -6.36
C ASN A 29 -18.07 33.06 -5.82
N ASP A 30 -17.86 32.12 -4.91
CA ASP A 30 -16.53 31.82 -4.38
C ASP A 30 -15.90 30.60 -5.07
N VAL A 31 -14.61 30.72 -5.40
CA VAL A 31 -13.82 29.65 -6.04
C VAL A 31 -13.21 28.76 -4.98
N ILE A 32 -13.56 27.47 -4.97
CA ILE A 32 -12.98 26.49 -4.06
C ILE A 32 -11.63 26.03 -4.61
N GLU A 33 -10.64 25.85 -3.74
CA GLU A 33 -9.31 25.36 -4.11
C GLU A 33 -9.33 23.86 -4.46
N ALA A 34 -8.74 23.53 -5.61
CA ALA A 34 -8.55 22.15 -6.07
C ALA A 34 -7.20 21.58 -5.58
N VAL A 35 -7.24 20.52 -4.77
CA VAL A 35 -6.03 19.91 -4.17
C VAL A 35 -5.80 18.51 -4.69
N ASN A 36 -4.53 18.12 -4.83
CA ASN A 36 -4.12 16.76 -5.18
C ASN A 36 -4.15 15.79 -3.98
N GLU A 37 -3.94 16.32 -2.79
CA GLU A 37 -3.84 15.56 -1.56
C GLU A 37 -4.73 16.23 -0.51
N PHE A 38 -5.62 15.44 0.09
CA PHE A 38 -6.55 15.93 1.09
C PHE A 38 -6.29 15.22 2.42
N VAL A 39 -6.15 15.99 3.51
CA VAL A 39 -6.03 15.48 4.88
C VAL A 39 -7.42 15.47 5.49
N TYR A 40 -7.97 14.28 5.72
CA TYR A 40 -9.24 14.07 6.40
C TYR A 40 -8.98 13.46 7.78
N LEU A 41 -9.43 14.16 8.83
CA LEU A 41 -9.26 13.72 10.24
C LEU A 41 -7.80 13.37 10.59
N GLY A 42 -6.84 14.14 10.07
CA GLY A 42 -5.41 13.91 10.28
C GLY A 42 -4.78 12.83 9.39
N THR A 43 -5.56 12.16 8.53
CA THR A 43 -5.08 11.14 7.59
C THR A 43 -5.20 11.59 6.14
N LEU A 44 -4.18 11.31 5.33
CA LEU A 44 -4.23 11.63 3.89
C LEU A 44 -5.10 10.60 3.18
N VAL A 45 -5.95 11.01 2.24
CA VAL A 45 -6.78 10.05 1.47
C VAL A 45 -5.92 9.03 0.71
N ASN A 46 -4.77 9.44 0.18
CA ASN A 46 -3.80 8.55 -0.48
C ASN A 46 -2.83 7.88 0.51
N ILE A 47 -3.36 7.15 1.50
CA ILE A 47 -2.58 6.55 2.61
C ILE A 47 -1.46 5.64 2.08
N VAL A 48 -1.76 4.81 1.08
CA VAL A 48 -0.80 3.83 0.50
C VAL A 48 0.44 4.53 -0.05
N ASN A 49 0.26 5.59 -0.85
CA ASN A 49 1.36 6.36 -1.43
C ASN A 49 2.24 6.99 -0.35
N ARG A 50 1.63 7.56 0.69
CA ARG A 50 2.36 8.15 1.81
C ARG A 50 3.20 7.10 2.55
N ARG A 51 2.66 5.89 2.72
CA ARG A 51 3.35 4.77 3.38
C ARG A 51 4.50 4.27 2.55
N ILE A 52 4.31 4.12 1.24
CA ILE A 52 5.40 3.83 0.29
C ILE A 52 6.49 4.90 0.38
N CYS A 53 6.16 6.19 0.38
CA CYS A 53 7.14 7.28 0.51
C CYS A 53 7.90 7.23 1.85
N THR A 54 7.23 6.87 2.93
CA THR A 54 7.85 6.75 4.26
C THR A 54 8.76 5.53 4.36
N ALA A 55 8.29 4.39 3.87
CA ALA A 55 9.10 3.18 3.74
C ALA A 55 10.29 3.39 2.80
N ASN A 56 10.13 4.20 1.74
CA ASN A 56 11.20 4.55 0.83
C ASN A 56 12.28 5.39 1.50
N ARG A 57 11.90 6.40 2.31
CA ARG A 57 12.84 7.15 3.14
C ARG A 57 13.59 6.24 4.11
N CYS A 58 12.87 5.32 4.76
CA CYS A 58 13.48 4.31 5.63
C CYS A 58 14.49 3.44 4.88
N TYR A 59 14.12 2.93 3.70
CA TYR A 59 14.99 2.12 2.84
C TYR A 59 16.28 2.87 2.49
N PHE A 60 16.17 4.15 2.09
CA PHE A 60 17.36 4.95 1.78
C PHE A 60 18.25 5.19 3.00
N GLY A 61 17.67 5.35 4.19
CA GLY A 61 18.43 5.48 5.44
C GLY A 61 19.30 4.26 5.77
N ILE A 62 18.86 3.05 5.41
CA ILE A 62 19.62 1.80 5.63
C ILE A 62 20.19 1.18 4.35
N ASN A 63 20.23 1.92 3.25
CA ASN A 63 20.66 1.42 1.94
C ASN A 63 22.10 0.88 1.95
N LEU A 64 22.98 1.44 2.78
CA LEU A 64 24.35 0.97 2.96
C LEU A 64 24.41 -0.51 3.40
N LEU A 65 23.50 -0.95 4.27
CA LEU A 65 23.41 -2.34 4.72
C LEU A 65 23.00 -3.27 3.58
N PHE A 66 22.10 -2.82 2.71
CA PHE A 66 21.70 -3.59 1.53
C PHE A 66 22.81 -3.66 0.48
N ASN A 67 23.69 -2.65 0.42
CA ASN A 67 24.83 -2.59 -0.50
C ASN A 67 26.03 -3.42 -0.04
N SER A 68 26.18 -3.65 1.27
CA SER A 68 27.30 -4.38 1.84
C SER A 68 27.40 -5.81 1.31
N THR A 69 28.59 -6.24 0.88
CA THR A 69 28.88 -7.62 0.48
C THR A 69 29.11 -8.54 1.68
N VAL A 70 29.41 -7.97 2.85
CA VAL A 70 29.68 -8.70 4.11
C VAL A 70 28.40 -9.29 4.68
N ILE A 71 27.27 -8.62 4.51
CA ILE A 71 25.99 -9.04 5.08
C ILE A 71 25.36 -10.11 4.18
N SER A 72 25.05 -11.26 4.75
CA SER A 72 24.38 -12.36 4.04
C SER A 72 22.98 -11.96 3.56
N ARG A 73 22.53 -12.56 2.45
CA ARG A 73 21.19 -12.29 1.88
C ARG A 73 20.07 -12.53 2.90
N ASN A 74 20.15 -13.63 3.65
CA ASN A 74 19.15 -13.97 4.69
C ASN A 74 19.05 -12.88 5.76
N THR A 75 20.18 -12.29 6.16
CA THR A 75 20.19 -11.19 7.13
C THR A 75 19.57 -9.92 6.55
N LYS A 76 19.83 -9.61 5.27
CA LYS A 76 19.18 -8.50 4.57
C LYS A 76 17.67 -8.69 4.44
N VAL A 77 17.22 -9.92 4.18
CA VAL A 77 15.78 -10.27 4.19
C VAL A 77 15.17 -10.03 5.57
N LYS A 78 15.87 -10.46 6.64
CA LYS A 78 15.43 -10.17 8.02
C LYS A 78 15.32 -8.67 8.27
N LEU A 79 16.33 -7.87 7.89
CA LEU A 79 16.28 -6.40 8.01
C LEU A 79 15.09 -5.78 7.28
N TYR A 80 14.80 -6.25 6.06
CA TYR A 80 13.59 -5.83 5.35
C TYR A 80 12.32 -6.15 6.15
N LYS A 81 12.19 -7.39 6.63
CA LYS A 81 11.01 -7.87 7.39
C LYS A 81 10.83 -7.15 8.73
N THR A 82 11.91 -6.76 9.40
CA THR A 82 11.83 -6.18 10.75
C THR A 82 11.77 -4.65 10.76
N ILE A 83 12.34 -3.98 9.75
CA ILE A 83 12.43 -2.51 9.75
C ILE A 83 11.49 -1.91 8.70
N ILE A 84 11.65 -2.30 7.43
CA ILE A 84 10.95 -1.62 6.32
C ILE A 84 9.50 -2.10 6.21
N ARG A 85 9.27 -3.41 6.31
CA ARG A 85 7.94 -4.00 6.16
C ARG A 85 6.95 -3.44 7.19
N PRO A 86 7.25 -3.32 8.50
CA PRO A 86 6.32 -2.72 9.46
C PRO A 86 6.02 -1.25 9.20
N VAL A 87 7.02 -0.47 8.74
CA VAL A 87 6.81 0.94 8.35
C VAL A 87 5.85 1.05 7.17
N LEU A 88 5.97 0.13 6.22
CA LEU A 88 5.09 0.05 5.06
C LEU A 88 3.68 -0.41 5.44
N THR A 89 3.54 -1.47 6.23
CA THR A 89 2.26 -2.13 6.53
C THR A 89 1.50 -1.51 7.71
N TYR A 90 2.02 -0.44 8.31
CA TYR A 90 1.33 0.19 9.43
C TYR A 90 -0.07 0.66 9.03
N GLY A 91 -1.08 0.16 9.74
CA GLY A 91 -2.49 0.45 9.50
C GLY A 91 -3.03 -0.12 8.19
N SER A 92 -2.35 -1.10 7.57
CA SER A 92 -2.81 -1.71 6.32
C SER A 92 -4.10 -2.53 6.47
N GLU A 93 -4.46 -2.86 7.72
CA GLU A 93 -5.70 -3.56 8.06
C GLU A 93 -6.94 -2.76 7.64
N THR A 94 -6.86 -1.42 7.68
CA THR A 94 -7.98 -0.51 7.37
C THR A 94 -7.94 0.03 5.94
N TRP A 95 -7.04 -0.46 5.09
CA TRP A 95 -6.92 0.05 3.72
C TRP A 95 -7.90 -0.63 2.79
N THR A 96 -8.53 0.17 1.94
CA THR A 96 -9.18 -0.32 0.72
C THR A 96 -8.12 -0.45 -0.37
N LEU A 97 -7.60 -1.66 -0.59
CA LEU A 97 -6.65 -1.94 -1.65
C LEU A 97 -7.37 -1.94 -3.00
N THR A 98 -6.83 -1.23 -3.97
CA THR A 98 -7.21 -1.33 -5.38
C THR A 98 -6.10 -2.06 -6.12
N LYS A 99 -6.37 -2.58 -7.32
CA LYS A 99 -5.34 -3.26 -8.11
C LYS A 99 -4.11 -2.39 -8.38
N SER A 100 -4.32 -1.08 -8.56
CA SER A 100 -3.24 -0.10 -8.67
C SER A 100 -2.39 -0.04 -7.40
N ASN A 101 -3.02 0.04 -6.23
CA ASN A 101 -2.32 0.05 -4.93
C ASN A 101 -1.53 -1.24 -4.71
N GLU A 102 -2.09 -2.41 -5.03
CA GLU A 102 -1.39 -3.71 -4.96
C GLU A 102 -0.14 -3.71 -5.85
N ASN A 103 -0.28 -3.24 -7.09
CA ASN A 103 0.83 -3.15 -8.04
C ASN A 103 1.94 -2.21 -7.53
N MET A 104 1.57 -1.07 -6.94
CA MET A 104 2.53 -0.12 -6.37
C MET A 104 3.28 -0.73 -5.18
N LEU A 105 2.58 -1.40 -4.27
CA LEU A 105 3.18 -2.11 -3.13
C LEU A 105 4.12 -3.22 -3.62
N GLY A 106 3.69 -4.04 -4.58
CA GLY A 106 4.50 -5.08 -5.18
C GLY A 106 5.71 -4.53 -5.92
N CYS A 107 5.59 -3.39 -6.62
CA CYS A 107 6.72 -2.70 -7.25
C CYS A 107 7.75 -2.27 -6.20
N PHE A 108 7.29 -1.70 -5.08
CA PHE A 108 8.15 -1.29 -3.97
C PHE A 108 8.89 -2.47 -3.34
N GLU A 109 8.20 -3.57 -3.01
CA GLU A 109 8.85 -4.77 -2.45
C GLU A 109 9.86 -5.37 -3.43
N ARG A 110 9.47 -5.57 -4.69
CA ARG A 110 10.38 -6.11 -5.71
C ARG A 110 11.62 -5.23 -5.94
N LYS A 111 11.53 -3.91 -5.73
CA LYS A 111 12.71 -3.02 -5.77
C LYS A 111 13.74 -3.42 -4.71
N ILE A 112 13.29 -3.65 -3.48
CA ILE A 112 14.14 -4.05 -2.35
C ILE A 112 14.65 -5.47 -2.55
N LEU A 113 13.78 -6.41 -2.92
CA LEU A 113 14.18 -7.81 -3.15
C LEU A 113 15.24 -7.95 -4.24
N ARG A 114 15.14 -7.17 -5.33
CA ARG A 114 16.21 -7.15 -6.35
C ARG A 114 17.53 -6.63 -5.81
N ARG A 115 17.52 -5.67 -4.89
CA ARG A 115 18.75 -5.20 -4.25
C ARG A 115 19.37 -6.28 -3.37
N ILE A 116 18.55 -7.04 -2.66
CA ILE A 116 19.01 -8.14 -1.79
C ILE A 116 19.56 -9.31 -2.61
N SER A 117 18.82 -9.77 -3.61
CA SER A 117 19.17 -10.94 -4.42
C SER A 117 20.32 -10.66 -5.39
N GLY A 118 20.45 -9.41 -5.84
CA GLY A 118 21.45 -8.99 -6.83
C GLY A 118 21.15 -9.51 -8.23
N ALA A 119 22.05 -9.18 -9.16
CA ALA A 119 22.00 -9.69 -10.53
C ALA A 119 22.29 -11.20 -10.58
N VAL A 120 21.94 -11.82 -11.70
CA VAL A 120 22.31 -13.21 -11.99
C VAL A 120 23.28 -13.22 -13.17
N ASN A 121 24.30 -14.05 -13.07
CA ASN A 121 25.22 -14.31 -14.17
C ASN A 121 24.79 -15.62 -14.83
N GLU A 122 24.39 -15.54 -16.10
CA GLU A 122 24.12 -16.70 -16.93
C GLU A 122 25.13 -16.73 -18.07
N ASN A 123 25.97 -17.78 -18.08
CA ASN A 123 26.96 -18.03 -19.14
C ASN A 123 27.87 -16.82 -19.43
N GLY A 124 28.26 -16.08 -18.39
CA GLY A 124 29.12 -14.89 -18.52
C GLY A 124 28.37 -13.57 -18.74
N VAL A 125 27.05 -13.61 -18.92
CA VAL A 125 26.21 -12.41 -19.12
C VAL A 125 25.47 -12.07 -17.84
N TRP A 126 25.66 -10.84 -17.35
CA TRP A 126 24.92 -10.31 -16.21
C TRP A 126 23.55 -9.82 -16.64
N ARG A 127 22.49 -10.40 -16.08
CA ARG A 127 21.11 -9.97 -16.31
C ARG A 127 20.37 -9.64 -15.02
N ARG A 128 19.31 -8.85 -15.16
CA ARG A 128 18.33 -8.60 -14.08
C ARG A 128 17.46 -9.84 -13.90
N ARG A 129 17.17 -10.19 -12.65
CA ARG A 129 16.26 -11.30 -12.30
C ARG A 129 14.80 -10.96 -12.63
N TYR A 130 14.07 -11.96 -13.12
CA TYR A 130 12.64 -11.89 -13.38
C TYR A 130 11.83 -11.91 -12.07
N ASN A 131 10.55 -11.50 -12.14
CA ASN A 131 9.69 -11.44 -10.94
C ASN A 131 9.50 -12.81 -10.27
N PHE A 132 9.27 -13.86 -11.06
CA PHE A 132 9.07 -15.22 -10.52
C PHE A 132 10.32 -15.76 -9.81
N GLU A 133 11.51 -15.50 -10.35
CA GLU A 133 12.78 -15.91 -9.74
C GLU A 133 12.99 -15.24 -8.38
N LEU A 134 12.60 -13.97 -8.24
CA LEU A 134 12.70 -13.25 -6.97
C LEU A 134 11.84 -13.89 -5.90
N TYR A 135 10.59 -14.23 -6.20
CA TYR A 135 9.68 -14.85 -5.24
C TYR A 135 10.12 -16.28 -4.88
N LYS A 136 10.68 -17.03 -5.84
CA LYS A 136 11.27 -18.36 -5.57
C LYS A 136 12.45 -18.29 -4.61
N ILE A 137 13.25 -17.23 -4.66
CA ILE A 137 14.35 -16.99 -3.71
C ILE A 137 13.83 -16.46 -2.37
N TYR A 138 12.80 -15.62 -2.40
CA TYR A 138 12.25 -14.99 -1.20
C TYR A 138 11.50 -15.97 -0.28
N GLN A 139 10.79 -16.95 -0.85
CA GLN A 139 10.11 -18.06 -0.15
C GLN A 139 9.14 -17.64 0.97
N GLU A 140 8.63 -16.42 0.89
CA GLU A 140 7.80 -15.80 1.92
C GLU A 140 6.62 -15.09 1.23
N PRO A 141 5.51 -14.86 1.94
CA PRO A 141 4.38 -14.15 1.37
C PRO A 141 4.82 -12.74 0.93
N ASP A 142 4.44 -12.41 -0.30
CA ASP A 142 4.58 -11.07 -0.84
C ASP A 142 3.83 -10.06 0.04
N ILE A 143 4.14 -8.78 -0.14
CA ILE A 143 3.59 -7.72 0.69
C ILE A 143 2.06 -7.64 0.64
N VAL A 144 1.45 -7.94 -0.52
CA VAL A 144 0.00 -7.88 -0.69
C VAL A 144 -0.66 -9.01 0.07
N LYS A 145 -0.17 -10.24 -0.09
CA LYS A 145 -0.59 -11.41 0.67
C LYS A 145 -0.39 -11.20 2.16
N HIS A 146 0.73 -10.62 2.56
CA HIS A 146 1.00 -10.31 3.97
C HIS A 146 -0.03 -9.31 4.54
N ILE A 147 -0.43 -8.30 3.78
CA ILE A 147 -1.49 -7.35 4.19
C ILE A 147 -2.86 -8.06 4.25
N LYS A 148 -3.21 -8.87 3.24
CA LYS A 148 -4.47 -9.64 3.23
C LYS A 148 -4.56 -10.59 4.44
N ILE A 149 -3.47 -11.32 4.74
CA ILE A 149 -3.38 -12.15 5.96
C ILE A 149 -3.55 -11.32 7.25
N GLY A 150 -2.94 -10.13 7.31
CA GLY A 150 -3.11 -9.21 8.44
C GLY A 150 -4.55 -8.77 8.63
N ARG A 151 -5.24 -8.42 7.53
CA ARG A 151 -6.68 -8.08 7.52
C ARG A 151 -7.53 -9.24 8.03
N LEU A 152 -7.32 -10.45 7.53
CA LEU A 152 -8.03 -11.63 8.01
C LEU A 152 -7.80 -11.91 9.49
N ARG A 153 -6.55 -11.73 9.97
CA ARG A 153 -6.23 -11.86 11.40
C ARG A 153 -6.97 -10.83 12.25
N TRP A 154 -7.02 -9.58 11.79
CA TRP A 154 -7.74 -8.49 12.46
C TRP A 154 -9.25 -8.77 12.50
N VAL A 155 -9.83 -9.20 11.37
CA VAL A 155 -11.23 -9.63 11.27
C VAL A 155 -11.54 -10.74 12.27
N GLY A 156 -10.70 -11.78 12.33
CA GLY A 156 -10.85 -12.86 13.30
C GLY A 156 -10.79 -12.39 14.75
N HIS A 157 -9.89 -11.45 15.06
CA HIS A 157 -9.78 -10.86 16.39
C HIS A 157 -11.02 -10.04 16.79
N VAL A 158 -11.53 -9.19 15.88
CA VAL A 158 -12.74 -8.40 16.11
C VAL A 158 -13.97 -9.29 16.23
N GLY A 159 -14.09 -10.32 15.39
CA GLY A 159 -15.23 -11.25 15.41
C GLY A 159 -15.33 -12.12 16.67
N TRP A 160 -14.24 -12.30 17.42
CA TRP A 160 -14.26 -13.01 18.71
C TRP A 160 -14.71 -12.13 19.89
N SER A 161 -14.60 -10.82 19.76
CA SER A 161 -15.23 -9.87 20.69
C SER A 161 -16.70 -9.73 20.32
N LYS A 162 -17.62 -9.44 21.27
CA LYS A 162 -19.03 -9.15 20.93
C LYS A 162 -19.05 -7.87 20.06
N PRO A 163 -19.17 -7.96 18.73
CA PRO A 163 -18.89 -6.82 17.88
C PRO A 163 -20.10 -5.89 17.90
N THR A 164 -19.83 -4.60 17.96
CA THR A 164 -20.83 -3.54 17.85
C THR A 164 -21.49 -3.62 16.46
N GLN A 165 -22.72 -3.15 16.31
CA GLN A 165 -23.47 -3.24 15.05
C GLN A 165 -22.75 -2.59 13.84
N LEU A 166 -21.95 -1.55 14.10
CA LEU A 166 -21.08 -0.90 13.10
C LEU A 166 -19.91 -1.80 12.67
N GLU A 167 -19.31 -2.53 13.60
CA GLU A 167 -18.19 -3.44 13.32
C GLU A 167 -18.69 -4.62 12.49
N GLN A 168 -19.88 -5.15 12.79
CA GLN A 168 -20.52 -6.21 12.00
C GLN A 168 -20.75 -5.79 10.54
N ARG A 169 -21.23 -4.56 10.31
CA ARG A 169 -21.47 -4.05 8.96
C ARG A 169 -20.16 -3.84 8.18
N PHE A 170 -19.12 -3.34 8.84
CA PHE A 170 -17.79 -3.24 8.24
C PHE A 170 -17.18 -4.60 7.89
N LEU A 171 -17.39 -5.61 8.74
CA LEU A 171 -16.91 -6.98 8.51
C LEU A 171 -17.58 -7.62 7.28
N ILE A 172 -18.89 -7.44 7.11
CA ILE A 172 -19.63 -7.98 5.96
C ILE A 172 -19.14 -7.33 4.65
N ASP A 173 -19.03 -6.00 4.59
CA ASP A 173 -18.53 -5.29 3.41
C ASP A 173 -17.07 -5.68 3.06
N LEU A 174 -16.28 -6.10 4.04
CA LEU A 174 -14.91 -6.55 3.84
C LEU A 174 -14.84 -7.95 3.22
N LEU A 175 -15.71 -8.87 3.67
CA LEU A 175 -15.75 -10.26 3.21
C LEU A 175 -16.35 -10.35 1.80
N VAL A 176 -17.42 -9.60 1.53
CA VAL A 176 -18.07 -9.56 0.20
C VAL A 176 -17.11 -9.05 -0.89
N LYS A 177 -16.25 -8.07 -0.57
CA LYS A 177 -15.25 -7.55 -1.52
C LYS A 177 -14.08 -8.49 -1.79
N GLU A 178 -13.82 -9.47 -0.92
CA GLU A 178 -12.76 -10.46 -1.18
C GLU A 178 -13.28 -11.66 -2.00
N GLU A 179 -14.57 -12.01 -1.91
CA GLU A 179 -15.18 -13.04 -2.77
C GLU A 179 -15.34 -12.62 -4.24
N GLU A 180 -15.55 -11.32 -4.52
CA GLU A 180 -15.65 -10.82 -5.91
C GLU A 180 -14.30 -10.77 -6.66
N GLU A 181 -13.15 -10.92 -5.98
CA GLU A 181 -11.81 -10.84 -6.59
C GLU A 181 -11.22 -12.19 -7.06
N ASP A 182 -11.90 -13.33 -6.83
CA ASP A 182 -11.45 -14.66 -7.28
C ASP A 182 -12.30 -15.29 -8.42
N PRO A 183 -12.40 -14.69 -9.63
CA PRO A 183 -12.96 -15.37 -10.79
C PRO A 183 -11.86 -15.79 -11.77
N GLU A 184 -10.84 -16.56 -11.37
CA GLU A 184 -9.91 -17.20 -12.32
C GLU A 184 -9.06 -18.31 -11.66
N GLN A 185 -9.75 -19.33 -11.14
CA GLN A 185 -9.21 -20.68 -10.98
C GLN A 185 -10.26 -21.68 -11.47
N ASP A 186 -10.50 -21.68 -12.79
CA ASP A 186 -11.05 -22.83 -13.51
C ASP A 186 -10.83 -22.58 -15.00
N SER A 187 -9.66 -23.00 -15.52
CA SER A 187 -9.36 -23.37 -16.91
C SER A 187 -7.92 -23.87 -17.04
#